data_AF-R4WJ26-F1
#
_entry.id   AF-R4WJ26-F1
#
_cell.length_a   1.000
_cell.length_b   1.000
_cell.length_c   1.000
_cell.angle_alpha   90.00
_cell.angle_beta   90.00
_cell.angle_gamma   90.00
#
_symmetry.space_group_name_H-M   'P 1'
#
loop_
_entity.id
_entity.type
_entity.pdbx_description
1 polymer ?
#
loop_
_entity_poly.entity_id
_entity_poly.type
_entity_poly.pdbx_seq_one_letter_code
_entity_poly.pdbx_strand_id
1 'polypeptide(L)' 'MESLRSLRTALKFALLAAPSNVVLITGATPGLGKSFISVNLAAILASGGQRVLLVDGDLRRGYHR' A
#
# COMPACT_ATOMS: atom_id res chain seq x y z
N MET A 1 -12.77 -4.42 4.07
CA MET A 1 -12.17 -5.63 3.44
C MET A 1 -12.32 -5.58 1.92
N GLU A 2 -13.54 -5.49 1.39
CA GLU A 2 -13.75 -5.59 -0.07
C GLU A 2 -13.09 -4.46 -0.87
N SER A 3 -13.14 -3.22 -0.40
CA SER A 3 -12.46 -2.09 -1.04
C SER A 3 -10.95 -2.30 -1.21
N LEU A 4 -10.30 -3.00 -0.27
CA LEU A 4 -8.87 -3.33 -0.37
C LEU A 4 -8.60 -4.46 -1.37
N ARG A 5 -9.52 -5.41 -1.52
CA ARG A 5 -9.43 -6.44 -2.57
C ARG A 5 -9.62 -5.83 -3.95
N SER A 6 -10.57 -4.90 -4.11
CA SER A 6 -10.74 -4.13 -5.34
C SER A 6 -9.50 -3.29 -5.65
N LEU A 7 -8.92 -2.63 -4.63
CA LEU A 7 -7.66 -1.88 -4.77
C LEU A 7 -6.51 -2.79 -5.24
N ARG A 8 -6.35 -3.98 -4.64
CA ARG A 8 -5.36 -4.97 -5.09
C ARG A 8 -5.53 -5.30 -6.57
N THR A 9 -6.75 -5.60 -7.01
CA THR A 9 -7.00 -5.98 -8.40
C THR A 9 -6.65 -4.83 -9.35
N ALA A 10 -7.10 -3.61 -9.05
CA ALA A 10 -6.77 -2.43 -9.83
C ALA A 10 -5.26 -2.18 -9.88
N LEU A 11 -4.57 -2.29 -8.74
CA LEU A 11 -3.13 -2.10 -8.65
C LEU A 11 -2.36 -3.17 -9.45
N LYS A 12 -2.82 -4.42 -9.44
CA LYS A 12 -2.22 -5.50 -10.24
C LYS A 12 -2.21 -5.14 -11.73
N PHE A 13 -3.31 -4.60 -12.25
CA PHE A 13 -3.38 -4.17 -13.63
C PHE A 13 -2.53 -2.93 -13.91
N ALA A 14 -2.54 -1.94 -13.02
CA ALA A 14 -1.71 -0.75 -13.15
C ALA A 14 -0.21 -1.09 -13.20
N LEU A 15 0.24 -2.04 -12.37
CA LEU A 15 1.63 -2.45 -12.30
C LEU A 15 2.10 -3.30 -13.48
N LEU A 16 1.21 -3.95 -14.23
CA LEU A 16 1.59 -4.69 -15.45
C LEU A 16 2.12 -3.76 -16.55
N ALA A 17 1.65 -2.51 -16.59
CA ALA A 17 2.10 -1.50 -17.54
C ALA A 17 3.14 -0.53 -16.94
N ALA A 18 3.50 -0.70 -15.66
CA ALA A 18 4.42 0.20 -14.97
C ALA A 18 5.88 -0.20 -15.20
N PRO A 19 6.81 0.77 -15.25
CA PRO A 19 8.24 0.49 -15.39
C PRO A 19 8.88 -0.11 -14.13
N SER A 20 8.17 -0.10 -12.98
CA SER A 20 8.65 -0.70 -11.73
C SER A 20 7.49 -1.21 -10.88
N ASN A 21 7.81 -2.07 -9.91
CA ASN A 21 6.87 -2.60 -8.91
C ASN A 21 6.78 -1.74 -7.64
N VAL A 22 7.31 -0.51 -7.67
CA VAL A 22 7.32 0.40 -6.52
C VAL A 22 6.06 1.26 -6.53
N VAL A 23 5.37 1.31 -5.38
CA VAL A 23 4.12 2.06 -5.21
C VAL A 23 4.25 3.00 -4.01
N LEU A 24 3.98 4.28 -4.23
CA LEU A 24 3.89 5.28 -3.16
C LEU A 24 2.43 5.44 -2.73
N ILE A 25 2.15 5.25 -1.45
CA ILE A 25 0.87 5.59 -0.84
C ILE A 25 1.03 6.92 -0.11
N THR A 26 0.31 7.95 -0.57
CA THR A 26 0.29 9.28 0.03
C THR A 26 -1.14 9.82 0.09
N GLY A 27 -1.33 11.01 0.65
CA GLY A 27 -2.64 11.61 0.85
C GLY A 27 -2.52 13.09 1.18
N ALA A 28 -3.54 13.84 0.80
CA ALA A 28 -3.50 15.31 0.78
C ALA A 28 -3.31 15.94 2.18
N THR A 29 -3.76 15.28 3.24
CA THR A 29 -3.64 15.77 4.61
C THR A 29 -3.25 14.66 5.60
N PRO A 30 -2.75 15.01 6.81
CA PRO A 30 -2.53 14.04 7.87
C PRO A 30 -3.83 13.36 8.32
N GLY A 31 -3.74 12.14 8.84
CA GLY A 31 -4.90 11.45 9.42
C GLY A 31 -5.85 10.73 8.44
N LEU A 32 -5.65 10.85 7.12
CA LEU A 32 -6.49 10.20 6.09
C LEU A 32 -6.37 8.65 6.03
N GLY A 33 -5.75 8.00 7.01
CA GLY A 33 -5.62 6.55 7.03
C GLY A 33 -4.58 5.96 6.08
N LYS A 34 -3.59 6.76 5.62
CA LYS A 34 -2.50 6.30 4.74
C LYS A 34 -1.80 5.05 5.28
N SER A 35 -1.35 5.09 6.54
CA SER A 35 -0.68 3.95 7.18
C SER A 35 -1.60 2.73 7.28
N PHE A 36 -2.88 2.92 7.61
CA PHE A 36 -3.87 1.85 7.64
C PHE A 36 -4.03 1.18 6.27
N ILE A 37 -4.14 1.98 5.19
CA ILE A 37 -4.24 1.44 3.82
C ILE A 37 -2.95 0.73 3.43
N SER A 38 -1.78 1.34 3.65
CA SER A 38 -0.48 0.76 3.29
C SER A 38 -0.24 -0.59 3.96
N VAL A 39 -0.46 -0.69 5.27
CA VAL A 39 -0.25 -1.94 6.03
C VAL A 39 -1.21 -3.03 5.56
N ASN A 40 -2.50 -2.72 5.44
CA ASN A 40 -3.48 -3.72 5.04
C ASN A 40 -3.33 -4.16 3.57
N LEU A 41 -2.98 -3.23 2.67
CA LEU A 41 -2.69 -3.57 1.28
C LEU A 41 -1.45 -4.48 1.20
N ALA A 42 -0.37 -4.15 1.91
CA ALA A 42 0.82 -5.00 1.97
C ALA A 42 0.49 -6.40 2.50
N ALA A 43 -0.29 -6.51 3.58
CA ALA A 43 -0.73 -7.78 4.14
C ALA A 43 -1.55 -8.60 3.13
N ILE A 44 -2.50 -7.97 2.42
CA ILE A 44 -3.34 -8.67 1.42
C ILE A 44 -2.54 -9.13 0.20
N LEU A 45 -1.55 -8.34 -0.25
CA LEU A 45 -0.65 -8.71 -1.34
C LEU A 45 0.25 -9.89 -0.91
N ALA A 46 0.79 -9.83 0.32
CA ALA A 46 1.61 -10.89 0.89
C ALA A 46 0.82 -12.21 1.07
N SER A 47 -0.40 -12.13 1.61
CA SER A 47 -1.30 -13.29 1.72
C SER A 47 -1.72 -13.86 0.36
N GLY A 48 -1.59 -13.08 -0.72
CA GLY A 48 -1.73 -13.54 -2.11
C GLY A 48 -0.49 -14.24 -2.67
N GLY A 49 0.55 -14.46 -1.86
CA GLY A 49 1.80 -15.14 -2.25
C GLY A 49 2.89 -14.23 -2.79
N GLN A 50 2.70 -12.91 -2.79
CA GLN A 50 3.72 -11.97 -3.28
C GLN A 50 4.77 -11.67 -2.19
N ARG A 51 6.03 -11.52 -2.59
CA ARG A 51 7.06 -10.95 -1.71
C ARG A 51 6.87 -9.43 -1.66
N VAL A 52 6.49 -8.92 -0.50
CA VAL A 52 6.16 -7.49 -0.31
C VAL A 52 7.10 -6.89 0.72
N LEU A 53 7.68 -5.73 0.38
CA LEU A 53 8.41 -4.87 1.31
C LEU A 53 7.58 -3.61 1.55
N LEU A 54 7.16 -3.40 2.80
CA LEU A 54 6.56 -2.14 3.22
C LEU A 54 7.64 -1.25 3.84
N VAL A 55 7.81 -0.06 3.29
CA VAL A 55 8.75 0.95 3.79
C VAL A 55 7.95 2.10 4.39
N ASP A 56 8.23 2.46 5.64
CA ASP A 56 7.73 3.71 6.19
C ASP A 56 8.61 4.88 5.75
N GLY A 57 8.05 5.74 4.91
CA GLY A 57 8.69 6.97 4.45
C GLY A 57 8.32 8.22 5.24
N ASP A 58 7.40 8.14 6.21
CA ASP A 58 7.01 9.30 7.03
C ASP A 58 7.99 9.51 8.19
N LEU A 59 9.15 10.10 7.88
CA LEU A 59 10.20 10.41 8.85
C LEU A 59 9.80 11.48 9.88
N ARG A 60 8.68 12.20 9.66
CA ARG A 60 8.22 13.29 10.56
C ARG A 60 7.28 12.81 11.63
N ARG A 61 6.47 11.79 11.31
CA ARG A 61 5.42 11.27 12.18
C ARG A 61 5.47 9.76 12.31
N GLY A 62 6.67 9.16 12.29
CA GLY A 62 6.92 7.73 12.46
C GLY A 62 6.31 7.18 13.76
N TYR A 63 5.00 6.97 13.74
CA TYR A 63 4.19 6.38 14.78
C TYR A 63 3.75 5.03 14.22
N HIS A 64 4.59 4.03 14.45
CA HIS A 64 4.16 2.63 14.47
C HIS A 64 4.11 2.20 15.93
N ARG A 65 2.93 2.27 16.52
CA ARG A 65 2.53 1.38 17.61
C ARG A 65 1.55 0.37 17.04
#